data_AF-A0A812J0V8-F1
#
_entry.id   AF-A0A812J0V8-F1
#
_cell.length_a   1.000
_cell.length_b   1.000
_cell.length_c   1.000
_cell.angle_alpha   90.00
_cell.angle_beta   90.00
_cell.angle_gamma   90.00
#
_symmetry.space_group_name_H-M   'P 1'
#
loop_
_entity.id
_entity.type
_entity.pdbx_description
1 polymer ?
#
loop_
_entity_poly.entity_id
_entity_poly.type
_entity_poly.pdbx_seq_one_letter_code
_entity_poly.pdbx_strand_id
1 'polypeptide(L)'
;PVALGGYSSYAKSRQTTILCLLILQTVVILSRWVFLLDILGGFIMAIATGFGWYAYKEEMHGTFLCYWGMMCFINGIFDFVKFIDFWVHSPFPLFSDNLPFSSNLRSLILILVPAVTLPAAVIAWYVYKDAENGGGGYEDRSERTPLRGSGGGSGPGLLGPYAKKGRRNRRTWREGGREREREIRREDTQREGAACFEPVAESQVHLRRQFWQKEKLDP
;
A
#
# COMPACT_ATOMS: atom_id res chain seq x y z
N PRO A 1 -17.85 -15.46 0.39
CA PRO A 1 -17.07 -14.20 0.55
C PRO A 1 -17.94 -13.20 1.31
N VAL A 2 -17.45 -12.66 2.42
CA VAL A 2 -18.19 -11.67 3.21
C VAL A 2 -18.15 -10.34 2.46
N ALA A 3 -19.32 -9.82 2.07
CA ALA A 3 -19.45 -8.53 1.42
C ALA A 3 -19.04 -7.42 2.41
N LEU A 4 -17.82 -6.91 2.24
CA LEU A 4 -17.33 -5.74 2.96
C LEU A 4 -18.26 -4.55 2.69
N GLY A 5 -18.72 -3.91 3.76
CA GLY A 5 -19.53 -2.68 3.69
C GLY A 5 -18.82 -1.60 2.87
N GLY A 6 -19.61 -0.79 2.18
CA GLY A 6 -19.15 0.18 1.19
C GLY A 6 -17.96 1.04 1.62
N TYR A 7 -17.14 1.37 0.64
CA TYR A 7 -15.85 2.03 0.76
C TYR A 7 -15.77 3.14 1.83
N SER A 8 -14.78 3.00 2.72
CA SER A 8 -14.23 4.15 3.44
C SER A 8 -13.76 5.19 2.42
N SER A 9 -14.08 6.46 2.66
CA SER A 9 -13.70 7.58 1.76
C SER A 9 -12.18 7.67 1.55
N TYR A 10 -11.40 7.12 2.49
CA TYR A 10 -9.95 7.05 2.40
C TYR A 10 -9.46 6.11 1.29
N ALA A 11 -10.08 4.93 1.12
CA ALA A 11 -9.75 3.98 0.06
C ALA A 11 -9.96 4.57 -1.34
N LYS A 12 -11.00 5.41 -1.49
CA LYS A 12 -11.31 6.09 -2.75
C LYS A 12 -10.23 7.09 -3.17
N SER A 13 -9.56 7.73 -2.21
CA SER A 13 -8.46 8.67 -2.51
C SER A 13 -7.20 7.95 -3.00
N ARG A 14 -6.94 6.73 -2.52
CA ARG A 14 -5.74 5.94 -2.86
C ARG A 14 -5.94 5.05 -4.09
N GLN A 15 -7.18 4.92 -4.57
CA GLN A 15 -7.53 4.18 -5.77
C GLN A 15 -6.72 4.64 -6.99
N THR A 16 -6.51 5.95 -7.16
CA THR A 16 -5.71 6.50 -8.25
C THR A 16 -4.25 6.08 -8.17
N THR A 17 -3.67 6.04 -6.97
CA THR A 17 -2.27 5.59 -6.77
C THR A 17 -2.12 4.11 -7.12
N ILE A 18 -3.07 3.27 -6.69
CA ILE A 18 -3.07 1.84 -7.00
C ILE A 18 -3.22 1.61 -8.51
N LEU A 19 -4.09 2.37 -9.19
CA LEU A 19 -4.26 2.31 -10.63
C LEU A 19 -2.98 2.71 -11.38
N CYS A 20 -2.30 3.78 -10.94
CA CYS A 20 -1.01 4.17 -11.52
C CYS A 20 0.03 3.05 -11.37
N LEU A 21 0.11 2.40 -10.21
CA LEU A 21 1.03 1.28 -9.99
C LEU A 21 0.67 0.07 -10.82
N LEU A 22 -0.62 -0.27 -10.97
CA LEU A 22 -1.07 -1.36 -11.84
C LEU A 22 -0.66 -1.12 -13.29
N ILE A 23 -0.84 0.10 -13.80
CA ILE A 23 -0.42 0.44 -15.16
C ILE A 23 1.10 0.31 -15.29
N LEU A 24 1.88 0.90 -14.38
CA LEU A 24 3.34 0.77 -14.39
C LEU A 24 3.78 -0.69 -14.34
N GLN A 25 3.15 -1.49 -13.49
CA GLN A 25 3.45 -2.92 -13.35
C GLN A 25 3.14 -3.69 -14.64
N THR A 26 2.03 -3.40 -15.32
CA THR A 26 1.73 -4.02 -16.63
C THR A 26 2.76 -3.65 -17.70
N VAL A 27 3.21 -2.39 -17.74
CA VAL A 27 4.25 -1.95 -18.69
C VAL A 27 5.58 -2.67 -18.41
N VAL A 28 5.96 -2.80 -17.14
CA VAL A 28 7.17 -3.50 -16.73
C VAL A 28 7.10 -5.00 -17.10
N ILE A 29 5.96 -5.66 -16.90
CA ILE A 29 5.77 -7.07 -17.28
C ILE A 29 5.90 -7.26 -18.79
N LEU A 30 5.27 -6.37 -19.58
CA LEU A 30 5.39 -6.41 -21.05
C LEU A 30 6.84 -6.19 -21.49
N SER A 31 7.54 -5.23 -20.88
CA SER A 31 8.96 -4.99 -21.16
C SER A 31 9.81 -6.22 -20.82
N ARG A 32 9.48 -6.94 -19.73
CA ARG A 32 10.20 -8.16 -19.34
C ARG A 32 10.01 -9.30 -20.34
N TRP A 33 8.80 -9.48 -20.87
CA TRP A 33 8.54 -10.48 -21.91
C TRP A 33 9.29 -10.19 -23.21
N VAL A 34 9.31 -8.92 -23.64
CA VAL A 34 9.96 -8.53 -24.90
C VAL A 34 11.49 -8.54 -24.79
N PHE A 35 12.07 -8.04 -23.69
CA PHE A 35 13.52 -7.81 -23.59
C PHE A 35 14.28 -8.91 -22.82
N LEU A 36 13.69 -9.50 -21.78
CA LEU A 36 14.36 -10.49 -20.93
C LEU A 36 14.02 -11.94 -21.31
N LEU A 37 13.00 -12.16 -22.15
CA LEU A 37 12.48 -13.50 -22.52
C LEU A 37 12.20 -14.41 -21.30
N ASP A 38 12.06 -13.83 -20.09
CA ASP A 38 11.77 -14.54 -18.84
C ASP A 38 10.26 -14.79 -18.75
N ILE A 39 9.81 -15.80 -19.50
CA ILE A 39 8.39 -16.16 -19.63
C ILE A 39 7.83 -16.57 -18.27
N LEU A 40 8.56 -17.40 -17.51
CA LEU A 40 8.06 -17.97 -16.25
C LEU A 40 7.96 -16.90 -15.15
N GLY A 41 9.00 -16.06 -14.99
CA GLY A 41 8.95 -14.94 -14.04
C GLY A 41 7.90 -13.90 -14.41
N GLY A 42 7.82 -13.54 -15.70
CA GLY A 42 6.80 -12.62 -16.21
C GLY A 42 5.38 -13.16 -16.07
N PHE A 43 5.16 -14.46 -16.25
CA PHE A 43 3.85 -15.10 -16.12
C PHE A 43 3.34 -15.11 -14.68
N ILE A 44 4.20 -15.44 -13.70
CA ILE A 44 3.84 -15.40 -12.28
C ILE A 44 3.48 -13.97 -11.86
N MET A 45 4.26 -12.98 -12.30
CA MET A 45 3.94 -11.57 -12.07
C MET A 45 2.67 -11.11 -12.79
N ALA A 46 2.37 -11.65 -13.98
CA ALA A 46 1.16 -11.35 -14.72
C ALA A 46 -0.09 -11.83 -13.98
N ILE A 47 -0.06 -13.04 -13.39
CA ILE A 47 -1.16 -13.54 -12.55
C ILE A 47 -1.35 -12.64 -11.33
N ALA A 48 -0.26 -12.28 -10.64
CA ALA A 48 -0.34 -11.37 -9.49
C ALA A 48 -0.95 -10.02 -9.88
N THR A 49 -0.55 -9.44 -11.00
CA THR A 49 -1.10 -8.18 -11.53
C THR A 49 -2.57 -8.33 -11.94
N GLY A 50 -2.94 -9.50 -12.46
CA GLY A 50 -4.34 -9.87 -12.75
C GLY A 50 -5.21 -9.81 -11.49
N PHE A 51 -4.73 -10.30 -10.35
CA PHE A 51 -5.43 -10.14 -9.06
C PHE A 51 -5.61 -8.68 -8.67
N GLY A 52 -4.63 -7.82 -8.94
CA GLY A 52 -4.75 -6.38 -8.68
C GLY A 52 -5.79 -5.70 -9.59
N TRP A 53 -5.86 -6.07 -10.87
CA TRP A 53 -6.93 -5.61 -11.77
C TRP A 53 -8.31 -6.14 -11.36
N TYR A 54 -8.38 -7.38 -10.88
CA TYR A 54 -9.60 -7.96 -10.36
C TYR A 54 -10.06 -7.22 -9.10
N ALA A 55 -9.16 -6.92 -8.17
CA ALA A 55 -9.44 -6.11 -6.99
C ALA A 55 -9.94 -4.71 -7.36
N TYR A 56 -9.42 -4.11 -8.44
CA TYR A 56 -9.90 -2.82 -8.92
C TYR A 56 -11.33 -2.88 -9.49
N LYS A 57 -11.70 -4.00 -10.15
CA LYS A 57 -13.05 -4.19 -10.70
C LYS A 57 -14.10 -4.60 -9.66
N GLU A 58 -13.76 -5.49 -8.73
CA GLU A 58 -14.65 -5.91 -7.63
C GLU A 58 -14.56 -4.97 -6.43
N GLU A 59 -14.88 -3.72 -6.71
CA GLU A 59 -15.08 -2.71 -5.71
C GLU A 59 -14.02 -2.59 -4.60
N MET A 60 -12.72 -2.73 -4.92
CA MET A 60 -11.59 -2.70 -3.96
C MET A 60 -11.84 -3.45 -2.65
N HIS A 61 -12.33 -4.68 -2.72
CA HIS A 61 -12.32 -5.57 -1.57
C HIS A 61 -10.91 -5.63 -0.96
N GLY A 62 -10.76 -5.08 0.26
CA GLY A 62 -9.46 -4.91 0.92
C GLY A 62 -8.66 -6.21 1.04
N THR A 63 -9.34 -7.35 1.18
CA THR A 63 -8.72 -8.68 1.21
C THR A 63 -7.98 -9.01 -0.09
N PHE A 64 -8.57 -8.76 -1.26
CA PHE A 64 -7.90 -9.00 -2.54
C PHE A 64 -6.73 -8.04 -2.75
N LEU A 65 -6.84 -6.81 -2.26
CA LEU A 65 -5.74 -5.85 -2.27
C LEU A 65 -4.57 -6.30 -1.38
N CYS A 66 -4.86 -6.88 -0.21
CA CYS A 66 -3.85 -7.45 0.67
C CYS A 66 -3.15 -8.65 0.02
N TYR A 67 -3.91 -9.56 -0.61
CA TYR A 67 -3.33 -10.67 -1.38
C TYR A 67 -2.45 -10.17 -2.52
N TRP A 68 -2.91 -9.19 -3.29
CA TRP A 68 -2.12 -8.56 -4.34
C TRP A 68 -0.83 -7.95 -3.80
N GLY A 69 -0.89 -7.21 -2.69
CA GLY A 69 0.27 -6.60 -2.04
C GLY A 69 1.29 -7.63 -1.55
N MET A 70 0.84 -8.71 -0.90
CA MET A 70 1.73 -9.80 -0.46
C MET A 70 2.39 -10.52 -1.64
N MET A 71 1.63 -10.78 -2.70
CA MET A 71 2.17 -11.38 -3.92
C MET A 71 3.21 -10.47 -4.59
N CYS A 72 2.95 -9.16 -4.62
CA CYS A 72 3.93 -8.17 -5.11
C CYS A 72 5.18 -8.11 -4.23
N PHE A 73 5.04 -8.22 -2.91
CA PHE A 73 6.17 -8.26 -1.99
C PHE A 73 7.08 -9.47 -2.21
N ILE A 74 6.49 -10.67 -2.25
CA ILE A 74 7.23 -11.92 -2.46
C ILE A 74 7.93 -11.90 -3.83
N ASN A 75 7.21 -11.49 -4.88
CA ASN A 75 7.80 -11.36 -6.22
C ASN A 75 8.90 -10.30 -6.26
N GLY A 76 8.68 -9.15 -5.62
CA GLY A 76 9.65 -8.06 -5.52
C GLY A 76 10.94 -8.50 -4.82
N ILE A 77 10.85 -9.31 -3.76
CA ILE A 77 12.04 -9.90 -3.10
C ILE A 77 12.77 -10.86 -4.04
N PHE A 78 12.07 -11.78 -4.71
CA PHE A 78 12.73 -12.72 -5.63
C PHE A 78 13.41 -12.01 -6.79
N ASP A 79 12.79 -10.97 -7.35
CA ASP A 79 13.39 -10.17 -8.40
C ASP A 79 14.54 -9.29 -7.88
N PHE A 80 14.48 -8.83 -6.63
CA PHE A 80 15.59 -8.14 -5.97
C PHE A 80 16.79 -9.06 -5.74
N VAL A 81 16.57 -10.32 -5.34
CA VAL A 81 17.64 -11.33 -5.21
C VAL A 81 18.26 -11.61 -6.58
N LYS A 82 17.46 -11.76 -7.64
CA LYS A 82 17.98 -11.90 -9.02
C LYS A 82 18.79 -10.69 -9.46
N PHE A 83 18.37 -9.48 -9.06
CA PHE A 83 19.12 -8.27 -9.33
C PHE A 83 20.48 -8.28 -8.63
N ILE A 84 20.55 -8.67 -7.36
CA ILE A 84 21.81 -8.81 -6.63
C ILE A 84 22.69 -9.89 -7.25
N ASP A 85 22.11 -11.04 -7.61
CA ASP A 85 22.84 -12.13 -8.26
C ASP A 85 23.47 -11.67 -9.58
N PHE A 86 22.69 -10.93 -10.39
CA PHE A 86 23.19 -10.31 -11.61
C PHE A 86 24.28 -9.27 -11.32
N TRP A 87 24.12 -8.44 -10.29
CA TRP A 87 25.11 -7.44 -9.89
C TRP A 87 26.44 -8.08 -9.52
N VAL A 88 26.43 -9.13 -8.70
CA VAL A 88 27.64 -9.76 -8.16
C VAL A 88 28.35 -10.62 -9.21
N HIS A 89 27.61 -11.32 -10.06
CA HIS A 89 28.20 -12.21 -11.07
C HIS A 89 28.49 -11.54 -12.41
N SER A 90 27.95 -10.34 -12.70
CA SER A 90 28.25 -9.67 -13.96
C SER A 90 29.63 -8.99 -13.91
N PRO A 91 30.56 -9.34 -14.83
CA PRO A 91 31.86 -8.67 -14.91
C PRO A 91 31.77 -7.30 -15.62
N PHE A 92 30.57 -6.86 -16.01
CA PHE A 92 30.34 -5.65 -16.79
C PHE A 92 29.71 -4.54 -15.92
N PRO A 93 30.09 -3.27 -16.12
CA PRO A 93 29.42 -2.14 -15.48
C PRO A 93 27.95 -2.08 -15.90
N LEU A 94 27.05 -1.81 -14.94
CA LEU A 94 25.58 -1.81 -15.15
C LEU A 94 25.10 -0.87 -16.27
N PHE A 95 25.80 0.25 -16.40
CA PHE A 95 25.60 1.22 -17.46
C PHE A 95 26.97 1.55 -18.03
N SER A 96 27.16 1.30 -19.32
CA SER A 96 28.32 1.77 -20.05
C SER A 96 27.88 2.14 -21.46
N ASP A 97 28.35 3.30 -21.90
CA ASP A 97 28.04 3.85 -23.23
C ASP A 97 28.63 3.00 -24.36
N ASN A 98 29.58 2.11 -24.04
CA ASN A 98 30.21 1.20 -24.99
C ASN A 98 29.44 -0.12 -25.15
N LEU A 99 28.39 -0.39 -24.37
CA LEU A 99 27.59 -1.61 -24.48
C LEU A 99 26.35 -1.40 -25.37
N PRO A 100 25.87 -2.47 -26.04
CA PRO A 100 24.66 -2.41 -26.82
C PRO A 100 23.47 -2.00 -25.95
N PHE A 101 22.59 -1.15 -26.51
CA PHE A 101 21.42 -0.60 -25.81
C PHE A 101 20.54 -1.67 -25.13
N SER A 102 20.47 -2.88 -25.69
CA SER A 102 19.75 -4.02 -25.11
C SER A 102 20.28 -4.43 -23.73
N SER A 103 21.58 -4.35 -23.49
CA SER A 103 22.19 -4.68 -22.19
C SER A 103 21.85 -3.63 -21.12
N ASN A 104 21.92 -2.35 -21.49
CA ASN A 104 21.55 -1.25 -20.58
C ASN A 104 20.05 -1.29 -20.23
N LEU A 105 19.19 -1.61 -21.21
CA LEU A 105 17.76 -1.83 -20.97
C LEU A 105 17.49 -3.01 -20.03
N ARG A 106 18.25 -4.10 -20.16
CA ARG A 106 18.10 -5.26 -19.27
C ARG A 106 18.39 -4.89 -17.81
N SER A 107 19.48 -4.17 -17.57
CA SER A 107 19.83 -3.63 -16.25
C SER A 107 18.75 -2.69 -15.72
N LEU A 108 18.22 -1.79 -16.57
CA LEU A 108 17.16 -0.87 -16.21
C LEU A 108 15.89 -1.61 -15.77
N ILE A 109 15.44 -2.60 -16.53
CA ILE A 109 14.22 -3.36 -16.23
C ILE A 109 14.40 -4.14 -14.93
N LEU A 110 15.58 -4.74 -14.69
CA LEU A 110 15.88 -5.45 -13.44
C LEU A 110 15.77 -4.55 -12.20
N ILE A 111 16.10 -3.26 -12.31
CA ILE A 111 15.95 -2.27 -11.23
C ILE A 111 14.50 -1.79 -11.13
N LEU A 112 13.84 -1.59 -12.27
CA LEU A 112 12.49 -1.04 -12.33
C LEU A 112 11.44 -1.99 -11.74
N VAL A 113 11.64 -3.30 -11.86
CA VAL A 113 10.73 -4.32 -11.30
C VAL A 113 10.59 -4.22 -9.77
N PRO A 114 11.66 -4.34 -8.95
CA PRO A 114 11.56 -4.16 -7.50
C PRO A 114 11.14 -2.73 -7.13
N ALA A 115 11.55 -1.72 -7.91
CA ALA A 115 11.17 -0.33 -7.68
C ALA A 115 9.66 -0.07 -7.80
N VAL A 116 8.94 -0.81 -8.64
CA VAL A 116 7.48 -0.68 -8.79
C VAL A 116 6.71 -1.64 -7.86
N THR A 117 7.23 -2.84 -7.63
CA THR A 117 6.54 -3.88 -6.83
C THR A 117 6.64 -3.67 -5.32
N LEU A 118 7.73 -3.09 -4.80
CA LEU A 118 7.88 -2.80 -3.37
C LEU A 118 6.92 -1.68 -2.90
N PRO A 119 6.76 -0.54 -3.60
CA PRO A 119 5.76 0.45 -3.22
C PRO A 119 4.33 -0.07 -3.24
N ALA A 120 4.01 -1.00 -4.15
CA ALA A 120 2.69 -1.65 -4.18
C ALA A 120 2.40 -2.41 -2.89
N ALA A 121 3.38 -3.15 -2.36
CA ALA A 121 3.26 -3.84 -1.08
C ALA A 121 3.10 -2.87 0.10
N VAL A 122 3.88 -1.78 0.10
CA VAL A 122 3.81 -0.74 1.14
C VAL A 122 2.44 -0.06 1.15
N ILE A 123 1.88 0.25 -0.01
CA ILE A 123 0.54 0.84 -0.11
C ILE A 123 -0.53 -0.14 0.35
N ALA A 124 -0.44 -1.41 -0.03
CA ALA A 124 -1.37 -2.44 0.44
C ALA A 124 -1.35 -2.54 1.98
N TRP A 125 -0.18 -2.46 2.60
CA TRP A 125 -0.04 -2.41 4.06
C TRP A 125 -0.70 -1.18 4.68
N TYR A 126 -0.51 0.01 4.09
CA TYR A 126 -1.18 1.22 4.58
C TYR A 126 -2.71 1.14 4.45
N VAL A 127 -3.22 0.55 3.36
CA VAL A 127 -4.66 0.35 3.19
C VAL A 127 -5.20 -0.66 4.22
N TYR A 128 -4.45 -1.72 4.51
CA TYR A 128 -4.79 -2.68 5.56
C TYR A 128 -4.84 -2.00 6.94
N LYS A 129 -3.82 -1.22 7.28
CA LYS A 129 -3.73 -0.50 8.55
C LYS A 129 -4.80 0.59 8.69
N ASP A 130 -5.20 1.23 7.60
CA ASP A 130 -6.33 2.17 7.61
C ASP A 130 -7.66 1.44 7.84
N ALA A 131 -7.85 0.28 7.23
CA ALA A 131 -9.02 -0.56 7.48
C ALA A 131 -9.11 -1.03 8.95
N GLU A 132 -7.97 -1.21 9.63
CA GLU A 132 -7.90 -1.54 11.06
C GLU A 132 -8.15 -0.32 11.98
N ASN A 133 -7.51 0.83 11.70
CA ASN A 133 -7.61 2.03 12.54
C ASN A 133 -8.89 2.86 12.32
N GLY A 134 -9.52 2.75 11.15
CA GLY A 134 -10.63 3.58 10.72
C GLY A 134 -11.94 3.41 11.50
N GLY A 135 -12.02 2.50 12.48
CA GLY A 135 -13.13 2.42 13.45
C GLY A 135 -14.54 2.10 12.89
N GLY A 136 -14.73 2.08 11.56
CA GLY A 136 -15.85 1.44 10.90
C GLY A 136 -15.46 0.00 10.68
N GLY A 137 -15.72 -0.84 11.67
CA GLY A 137 -14.96 -2.06 11.85
C GLY A 137 -14.90 -2.99 10.63
N TYR A 138 -13.92 -3.88 10.70
CA TYR A 138 -14.32 -5.28 10.85
C TYR A 138 -15.36 -5.39 11.99
N GLU A 139 -16.57 -4.82 11.81
CA GLU A 139 -17.74 -5.36 12.43
C GLU A 139 -17.80 -6.76 11.84
N ASP A 140 -17.20 -7.68 12.59
CA ASP A 140 -17.81 -8.91 13.02
C ASP A 140 -19.36 -8.84 13.00
N ARG A 141 -19.91 -8.72 11.79
CA ARG A 141 -21.32 -8.96 11.48
C ARG A 141 -21.50 -10.38 10.95
N SER A 142 -20.50 -11.23 11.16
CA SER A 142 -20.55 -12.67 10.94
C SER A 142 -20.68 -13.47 12.24
N GLU A 143 -20.34 -12.97 13.44
CA GLU A 143 -20.53 -13.70 14.71
C GLU A 143 -21.50 -13.06 15.73
N ARG A 144 -22.11 -11.90 15.42
CA ARG A 144 -23.23 -11.36 16.22
C ARG A 144 -24.46 -11.06 15.40
N THR A 145 -24.93 -12.06 14.66
CA THR A 145 -26.38 -12.27 14.73
C THR A 145 -26.56 -12.96 16.07
N PRO A 146 -26.99 -12.29 17.17
CA PRO A 146 -27.68 -13.09 18.18
C PRO A 146 -28.75 -13.79 17.35
N LEU A 147 -28.79 -15.12 17.39
CA LEU A 147 -29.98 -15.86 17.03
C LEU A 147 -31.12 -15.04 17.60
N ARG A 148 -31.79 -14.26 16.73
CA ARG A 148 -32.97 -13.52 17.09
C ARG A 148 -33.93 -14.66 17.24
N GLY A 149 -33.93 -15.20 18.46
CA GLY A 149 -34.83 -16.23 18.89
C GLY A 149 -36.15 -15.76 18.37
N SER A 150 -36.70 -16.56 17.49
CA SER A 150 -38.11 -16.60 17.17
C SER A 150 -38.84 -17.01 18.47
N GLY A 151 -38.70 -16.18 19.50
CA GLY A 151 -39.44 -16.21 20.74
C GLY A 151 -40.52 -15.17 20.56
N GLY A 152 -41.64 -15.61 19.98
CA GLY A 152 -42.90 -14.89 20.04
C GLY A 152 -43.26 -14.70 21.50
N GLY A 153 -42.95 -13.52 22.03
CA GLY A 153 -43.35 -13.08 23.36
C GLY A 153 -44.35 -11.96 23.22
N SER A 154 -45.62 -12.31 22.99
CA SER A 154 -46.75 -11.44 23.29
C SER A 154 -46.82 -11.30 24.81
N GLY A 155 -46.41 -10.15 25.33
CA GLY A 155 -46.52 -9.83 26.75
C GLY A 155 -46.80 -8.33 26.93
N PRO A 156 -48.01 -7.93 27.34
CA PRO A 156 -48.36 -6.53 27.55
C PRO A 156 -47.94 -6.07 28.95
N GLY A 157 -47.35 -4.88 29.00
CA GLY A 157 -47.36 -4.00 30.18
C GLY A 157 -46.24 -4.19 31.19
N LEU A 158 -45.36 -3.19 31.28
CA LEU A 158 -45.05 -2.54 32.56
C LEU A 158 -44.24 -1.26 32.33
N LEU A 159 -44.91 -0.14 32.63
CA LEU A 159 -44.38 1.22 32.69
C LEU A 159 -43.26 1.31 33.73
N GLY A 160 -42.06 1.73 33.29
CA GLY A 160 -40.97 2.18 34.16
C GLY A 160 -40.71 3.69 33.98
N PRO A 161 -40.84 4.52 35.02
CA PRO A 161 -40.68 5.98 34.92
C PRO A 161 -39.23 6.40 35.14
N TYR A 162 -38.35 6.17 34.15
CA TYR A 162 -36.99 6.75 34.16
C TYR A 162 -36.67 7.41 32.81
N ALA A 163 -37.55 8.30 32.38
CA ALA A 163 -37.32 9.17 31.23
C ALA A 163 -37.36 10.62 31.69
N LYS A 164 -36.25 11.14 32.27
CA LYS A 164 -35.90 12.58 32.31
C LYS A 164 -34.62 12.86 33.13
N LYS A 165 -33.45 12.69 32.52
CA LYS A 165 -32.26 13.54 32.80
C LYS A 165 -31.18 13.27 31.76
N GLY A 166 -30.86 14.28 30.94
CA GLY A 166 -29.79 14.13 29.95
C GLY A 166 -29.79 15.12 28.78
N ARG A 167 -30.72 16.08 28.72
CA ARG A 167 -30.67 17.21 27.76
C ARG A 167 -30.00 18.45 28.36
N ARG A 168 -28.80 18.31 28.91
CA ARG A 168 -28.02 19.47 29.37
C ARG A 168 -26.52 19.25 29.22
N ASN A 169 -26.04 18.99 28.00
CA ASN A 169 -24.72 19.48 27.53
C ASN A 169 -24.43 19.19 26.05
N ARG A 170 -25.32 19.52 25.11
CA ARG A 170 -25.05 19.27 23.67
C ARG A 170 -24.25 20.40 22.97
N ARG A 171 -23.94 21.49 23.68
CA ARG A 171 -23.15 22.63 23.13
C ARG A 171 -21.66 22.49 23.38
N THR A 172 -21.23 22.02 24.55
CA THR A 172 -19.81 21.86 24.89
C THR A 172 -19.10 20.80 24.04
N TRP A 173 -19.79 19.70 23.67
CA TRP A 173 -19.24 18.70 22.75
C TRP A 173 -19.02 19.23 21.31
N ARG A 174 -19.81 20.22 20.87
CA ARG A 174 -19.64 20.83 19.52
C ARG A 174 -18.50 21.84 19.46
N GLU A 175 -18.04 22.36 20.59
CA GLU A 175 -16.91 23.28 20.65
C GLU A 175 -15.60 22.52 20.84
N GLY A 176 -15.55 21.53 21.74
CA GLY A 176 -14.36 20.68 21.92
C GLY A 176 -14.02 19.81 20.69
N GLY A 177 -15.03 19.38 19.91
CA GLY A 177 -14.80 18.64 18.67
C GLY A 177 -14.11 19.48 17.59
N ARG A 178 -14.44 20.78 17.50
CA ARG A 178 -13.87 21.68 16.48
C ARG A 178 -12.43 22.10 16.79
N GLU A 179 -12.03 22.11 18.05
CA GLU A 179 -10.61 22.34 18.42
C GLU A 179 -9.75 21.11 18.13
N ARG A 180 -10.21 19.90 18.49
CA ARG A 180 -9.49 18.66 18.15
C ARG A 180 -9.33 18.47 16.63
N GLU A 181 -10.35 18.82 15.85
CA GLU A 181 -10.30 18.71 14.40
C GLU A 181 -9.31 19.70 13.76
N ARG A 182 -9.05 20.84 14.41
CA ARG A 182 -8.00 21.79 13.99
C ARG A 182 -6.60 21.31 14.39
N GLU A 183 -6.48 20.64 15.52
CA GLU A 183 -5.21 20.08 16.00
C GLU A 183 -4.75 18.91 15.12
N ILE A 184 -5.67 17.98 14.81
CA ILE A 184 -5.39 16.85 13.90
C ILE A 184 -4.98 17.36 12.50
N ARG A 185 -5.69 18.37 11.96
CA ARG A 185 -5.35 18.94 10.65
C ARG A 185 -3.97 19.62 10.63
N ARG A 186 -3.51 20.17 11.77
CA ARG A 186 -2.15 20.73 11.89
C ARG A 186 -1.09 19.63 11.90
N GLU A 187 -1.34 18.53 12.61
CA GLU A 187 -0.42 17.39 12.63
C GLU A 187 -0.30 16.73 11.25
N ASP A 188 -1.41 16.61 10.50
CA ASP A 188 -1.39 16.04 9.15
C ASP A 188 -0.61 16.94 8.18
N THR A 189 -0.81 18.26 8.23
CA THR A 189 -0.07 19.20 7.37
C THR A 189 1.44 19.19 7.68
N GLN A 190 1.81 19.01 8.94
CA GLN A 190 3.21 18.91 9.36
C GLN A 190 3.86 17.58 8.94
N ARG A 191 3.10 16.48 8.95
CA ARG A 191 3.56 15.18 8.46
C ARG A 191 3.67 15.12 6.94
N GLU A 192 2.74 15.72 6.21
CA GLU A 192 2.80 15.79 4.74
C GLU A 192 3.96 16.68 4.27
N GLY A 193 4.27 17.77 4.99
CA GLY A 193 5.45 18.60 4.73
C GLY A 193 6.77 17.88 4.99
N ALA A 194 6.86 17.03 6.01
CA ALA A 194 8.06 16.25 6.31
C ALA A 194 8.26 15.06 5.34
N ALA A 195 7.18 14.39 4.93
CA ALA A 195 7.26 13.23 4.05
C ALA A 195 7.66 13.56 2.60
N CYS A 196 7.43 14.79 2.13
CA CYS A 196 7.87 15.21 0.80
C CYS A 196 9.35 15.61 0.71
N PHE A 197 10.07 15.79 1.83
CA PHE A 197 11.43 16.36 1.80
C PHE A 197 12.56 15.41 2.22
N GLU A 198 12.28 14.20 2.75
CA GLU A 198 13.33 13.37 3.34
C GLU A 198 13.97 12.24 2.49
N PRO A 199 13.46 11.73 1.35
CA PRO A 199 14.16 10.61 0.70
C PRO A 199 15.35 11.03 -0.18
N VAL A 200 15.58 12.33 -0.43
CA VAL A 200 16.69 12.79 -1.31
C VAL A 200 17.92 13.23 -0.51
N ALA A 201 17.77 13.64 0.75
CA ALA A 201 18.89 14.16 1.54
C ALA A 201 19.83 13.06 2.06
N GLU A 202 19.31 11.89 2.47
CA GLU A 202 20.16 10.81 2.99
C GLU A 202 21.00 10.12 1.91
N SER A 203 20.52 10.05 0.67
CA SER A 203 21.25 9.42 -0.43
C SER A 203 22.51 10.23 -0.82
N GLN A 204 22.47 11.56 -0.67
CA GLN A 204 23.62 12.44 -0.96
C GLN A 204 24.70 12.42 0.15
N VAL A 205 24.31 12.22 1.42
CA VAL A 205 25.26 12.14 2.54
C VAL A 205 26.05 10.83 2.52
N HIS A 206 25.43 9.72 2.09
CA HIS A 206 26.12 8.44 1.97
C HIS A 206 27.14 8.42 0.82
N LEU A 207 26.81 9.05 -0.32
CA LEU A 207 27.73 9.20 -1.46
C LEU A 207 28.93 10.12 -1.15
N ARG A 208 28.74 11.20 -0.38
CA ARG A 208 29.87 12.05 0.05
C ARG A 208 30.84 11.36 1.02
N ARG A 209 30.35 10.46 1.89
CA ARG A 209 31.24 9.68 2.79
C ARG A 209 32.09 8.66 2.02
N GLN A 210 31.53 8.07 0.96
CA GLN A 210 32.24 7.13 0.09
C GLN A 210 33.35 7.84 -0.71
N PHE A 211 33.11 9.07 -1.19
CA PHE A 211 34.11 9.85 -1.91
C PHE A 211 35.29 10.28 -1.02
N TRP A 212 35.01 10.72 0.21
CA TRP A 212 36.04 11.15 1.15
C TRP A 212 36.94 10.02 1.65
N GLN A 213 36.45 8.77 1.67
CA GLN A 213 37.29 7.62 2.01
C GLN A 213 38.21 7.20 0.85
N LYS A 214 37.79 7.35 -0.40
CA LYS A 214 38.65 7.04 -1.55
C LYS A 214 39.82 8.01 -1.70
N GLU A 215 39.63 9.29 -1.40
CA GLU A 215 40.68 10.32 -1.53
C GLU A 215 41.79 10.21 -0.48
N LYS A 216 41.60 9.41 0.60
CA LYS A 216 42.62 9.15 1.63
C LYS A 216 43.49 7.92 1.38
N LEU A 217 43.19 7.14 0.35
CA LEU A 217 43.82 5.84 0.09
C LEU A 217 44.73 5.82 -1.15
N ASP A 218 44.81 6.92 -1.89
CA ASP A 218 45.79 7.11 -2.96
C ASP A 218 46.86 8.11 -2.48
N PRO A 219 48.13 7.68 -2.28
CA PRO A 219 49.24 8.53 -1.83
C PRO A 219 49.81 9.45 -2.92
#